data_AF-A0A4R1XTR2-F1
#
_entry.id   AF-A0A4R1XTR2-F1
#
_cell.length_a   1.000
_cell.length_b   1.000
_cell.length_c   1.000
_cell.angle_alpha   90.00
_cell.angle_beta   90.00
_cell.angle_gamma   90.00
#
_symmetry.space_group_name_H-M   'P 1'
#
loop_
_entity.id
_entity.type
_entity.pdbx_description
1 polymer ?
#
loop_
_entity_poly.entity_id
_entity_poly.type
_entity_poly.pdbx_seq_one_letter_code
_entity_poly.pdbx_strand_id
1 'polypeptide(L)'
;MLKRSFGVGLLCLAHHAYSAPIKVTTTEDVASTVNQCSLRHAIEYVNLGMPEEAYKGCGGKDAENIILLKANTEYTLQKQIKISKRLVMRTDYGDVVSDSVMGKNNAIIKMKGKDRIFWIERAPPEKPAEGEEPAAPQAILVTLVELTLDGCQADACVDQGGLIYNKDNLSFQFGQLINGRAKQGGAIYNYSSEVKDAPKSSIIILDTLLKGNKANEGAVIYSERPQFYVFKSLIRENEVLNANASNFQVQRPFKTAEEMEDLGPALVRGLVNSTIYNNKGYITTIHDGMLMNNVTMVFNTKGLIFNAPLKKGNVSNNIIAKNGNLDCQVIAGADAKKISNNLYGTGCEGELGQTLGTTRLIAGEKNEGKCDLNSDGIMCPINDYTEHALGFFKPRLLSSYKQIADSPIVNHGPYFGSEMMSCVESQLGDQRGRIRPTEPSLCDRGSIELAFNTTDVNLIGADIFYGGIAKMQLTDQLVDGELVDAKQCKALFGDRPDGQAWQPGCMRIEQNLTPSKGTTTISPEGEVTYTPNGNWHGSDDFKILVVTTTTRFNDSNNPYIQIPVRIVQSPPNDFQNKKTGGSLGVWTFMGLVGLIGLRLRKSVLDAAKLGNTHEK
;
A
#
# COMPACT_ATOMS: atom_id res chain seq x y z
N MET A 1 9.12 13.66 10.87
CA MET A 1 7.82 13.86 11.53
C MET A 1 7.00 12.59 11.38
N LEU A 2 7.01 11.70 12.37
CA LEU A 2 6.08 10.57 12.40
C LEU A 2 4.70 11.09 12.83
N LYS A 3 3.78 11.29 11.89
CA LYS A 3 2.38 11.57 12.21
C LYS A 3 1.46 10.64 11.42
N ARG A 4 1.04 9.60 12.13
CA ARG A 4 -0.35 9.08 12.22
C ARG A 4 -1.01 8.69 10.89
N SER A 5 -0.67 7.48 10.44
CA SER A 5 -1.57 6.62 9.63
C SER A 5 -1.95 5.39 10.45
N PHE A 6 -2.52 5.61 11.65
CA PHE A 6 -3.04 4.53 12.48
C PHE A 6 -4.53 4.78 12.68
N GLY A 7 -5.33 4.14 11.84
CA GLY A 7 -6.78 4.21 11.90
C GLY A 7 -7.38 2.86 11.54
N VAL A 8 -8.07 2.27 12.53
CA VAL A 8 -9.01 1.14 12.43
C VAL A 8 -8.44 -0.29 12.52
N GLY A 9 -7.20 -0.57 12.12
CA GLY A 9 -6.60 -1.92 12.29
C GLY A 9 -6.06 -2.25 13.70
N LEU A 10 -5.79 -1.24 14.53
CA LEU A 10 -5.00 -1.38 15.77
C LEU A 10 -5.83 -1.37 17.08
N LEU A 11 -7.15 -1.27 17.01
CA LEU A 11 -8.01 -1.10 18.20
C LEU A 11 -8.24 -2.38 19.02
N CYS A 12 -7.60 -3.51 18.66
CA CYS A 12 -7.53 -4.72 19.49
C CYS A 12 -6.18 -4.92 20.19
N LEU A 13 -5.22 -4.00 20.08
CA LEU A 13 -3.85 -4.20 20.59
C LEU A 13 -3.54 -3.49 21.91
N ALA A 14 -4.57 -3.01 22.63
CA ALA A 14 -4.42 -2.39 23.94
C ALA A 14 -5.04 -3.25 25.04
N HIS A 15 -4.58 -4.49 25.20
CA HIS A 15 -4.57 -5.24 26.46
C HIS A 15 -3.47 -6.31 26.32
N HIS A 16 -2.80 -6.63 27.44
CA HIS A 16 -1.76 -7.66 27.64
C HIS A 16 -0.29 -7.20 27.51
N ALA A 17 0.22 -6.58 28.58
CA ALA A 17 1.66 -6.41 28.81
C ALA A 17 2.33 -7.68 29.40
N TYR A 18 1.69 -8.86 29.33
CA TYR A 18 2.14 -10.10 30.00
C TYR A 18 2.01 -11.38 29.14
N SER A 19 1.65 -11.29 27.87
CA SER A 19 1.35 -12.46 27.04
C SER A 19 2.35 -12.67 25.90
N ALA A 20 2.61 -13.93 25.56
CA ALA A 20 3.66 -14.32 24.62
C ALA A 20 3.06 -14.78 23.28
N PRO A 21 3.39 -14.15 22.15
CA PRO A 21 3.00 -14.66 20.84
C PRO A 21 3.72 -15.99 20.52
N ILE A 22 3.06 -16.85 19.73
CA ILE A 22 3.62 -18.13 19.29
C ILE A 22 4.62 -17.87 18.14
N LYS A 23 5.91 -18.08 18.39
CA LYS A 23 6.97 -17.92 17.39
C LYS A 23 7.21 -19.23 16.64
N VAL A 24 7.10 -19.19 15.31
CA VAL A 24 7.48 -20.33 14.46
C VAL A 24 9.00 -20.37 14.31
N THR A 25 9.61 -21.48 14.68
CA THR A 25 11.08 -21.65 14.76
C THR A 25 11.66 -22.51 13.64
N THR A 26 10.83 -23.11 12.79
CA THR A 26 11.26 -23.86 11.59
C THR A 26 10.42 -23.50 10.36
N THR A 27 11.06 -23.51 9.20
CA THR A 27 10.43 -23.23 7.89
C THR A 27 9.83 -24.47 7.23
N GLU A 28 10.13 -25.66 7.74
CA GLU A 28 9.71 -26.93 7.17
C GLU A 28 8.37 -27.42 7.74
N ASP A 29 7.60 -28.13 6.90
CA ASP A 29 6.36 -28.80 7.28
C ASP A 29 6.64 -30.13 8.02
N VAL A 30 7.29 -30.06 9.19
CA VAL A 30 7.64 -31.25 9.98
C VAL A 30 6.51 -31.65 10.93
N ALA A 31 6.16 -32.94 10.95
CA ALA A 31 5.06 -33.48 11.75
C ALA A 31 5.48 -34.07 13.12
N SER A 32 6.78 -34.17 13.45
CA SER A 32 7.23 -35.05 14.56
C SER A 32 8.45 -34.65 15.40
N THR A 33 8.78 -33.36 15.59
CA THR A 33 9.85 -32.97 16.54
C THR A 33 9.31 -32.23 17.76
N VAL A 34 9.76 -32.62 18.95
CA VAL A 34 9.32 -32.07 20.26
C VAL A 34 9.83 -30.63 20.49
N ASN A 35 10.89 -30.19 19.79
CA ASN A 35 11.61 -28.95 20.10
C ASN A 35 11.62 -27.90 18.98
N GLN A 36 10.83 -28.07 17.90
CA GLN A 36 10.75 -27.09 16.81
C GLN A 36 9.30 -26.80 16.48
N CYS A 37 8.91 -25.53 16.66
CA CYS A 37 7.57 -25.05 16.34
C CYS A 37 7.48 -24.79 14.84
N SER A 38 6.80 -25.67 14.10
CA SER A 38 6.43 -25.43 12.70
C SER A 38 5.14 -24.61 12.61
N LEU A 39 4.86 -24.02 11.45
CA LEU A 39 3.60 -23.32 11.21
C LEU A 39 2.39 -24.24 11.46
N ARG A 40 2.49 -25.51 11.04
CA ARG A 40 1.46 -26.52 11.28
C ARG A 40 1.22 -26.72 12.77
N HIS A 41 2.29 -26.96 13.54
CA HIS A 41 2.16 -27.18 14.99
C HIS A 41 1.65 -25.93 15.71
N ALA A 42 2.01 -24.72 15.27
CA ALA A 42 1.52 -23.48 15.85
C ALA A 42 0.00 -23.34 15.68
N ILE A 43 -0.52 -23.63 14.49
CA ILE A 43 -1.97 -23.60 14.24
C ILE A 43 -2.68 -24.75 14.95
N GLU A 44 -2.09 -25.96 14.98
CA GLU A 44 -2.63 -27.10 15.73
C GLU A 44 -2.76 -26.79 17.23
N TYR A 45 -1.76 -26.14 17.83
CA TYR A 45 -1.80 -25.67 19.21
C TYR A 45 -2.96 -24.70 19.48
N VAL A 46 -3.18 -23.73 18.58
CA VAL A 46 -4.32 -22.80 18.67
C VAL A 46 -5.65 -23.54 18.53
N ASN A 47 -5.75 -24.50 17.60
CA ASN A 47 -6.95 -25.31 17.42
C ASN A 47 -7.31 -26.16 18.64
N LEU A 48 -6.29 -26.63 19.38
CA LEU A 48 -6.44 -27.38 20.64
C LEU A 48 -6.92 -26.51 21.82
N GLY A 49 -7.09 -25.21 21.61
CA GLY A 49 -7.49 -24.28 22.67
C GLY A 49 -6.34 -23.79 23.54
N MET A 50 -5.10 -23.87 23.04
CA MET A 50 -3.88 -23.36 23.69
C MET A 50 -3.69 -23.92 25.12
N PRO A 51 -3.48 -25.24 25.28
CA PRO A 51 -3.21 -25.83 26.59
C PRO A 51 -1.99 -25.19 27.27
N GLU A 52 -1.93 -25.22 28.60
CA GLU A 52 -0.80 -24.65 29.35
C GLU A 52 0.55 -25.29 28.99
N GLU A 53 0.53 -26.59 28.66
CA GLU A 53 1.70 -27.30 28.15
C GLU A 53 1.97 -26.95 26.69
N ALA A 54 3.25 -26.73 26.37
CA ALA A 54 3.67 -26.48 25.00
C ALA A 54 3.36 -27.69 24.10
N TYR A 55 2.88 -27.43 22.90
CA TYR A 55 2.56 -28.46 21.91
C TYR A 55 3.62 -28.51 20.83
N LYS A 56 4.42 -29.58 20.82
CA LYS A 56 5.48 -29.82 19.82
C LYS A 56 6.41 -28.61 19.61
N GLY A 57 6.81 -27.97 20.71
CA GLY A 57 7.67 -26.79 20.72
C GLY A 57 6.96 -25.45 20.52
N CYS A 58 5.63 -25.42 20.36
CA CYS A 58 4.83 -24.21 20.23
C CYS A 58 4.08 -23.87 21.53
N GLY A 59 4.01 -22.58 21.87
CA GLY A 59 3.13 -22.07 22.92
C GLY A 59 3.63 -22.30 24.35
N GLY A 60 2.69 -22.37 25.29
CA GLY A 60 2.91 -22.47 26.73
C GLY A 60 1.87 -21.67 27.53
N LYS A 61 2.01 -21.64 28.85
CA LYS A 61 1.05 -21.06 29.80
C LYS A 61 0.53 -19.65 29.47
N ASP A 62 1.36 -18.81 28.86
CA ASP A 62 1.04 -17.41 28.58
C ASP A 62 0.83 -17.12 27.09
N ALA A 63 0.62 -18.16 26.28
CA ALA A 63 0.51 -18.04 24.83
C ALA A 63 -0.80 -17.37 24.39
N GLU A 64 -0.71 -16.45 23.42
CA GLU A 64 -1.89 -15.92 22.72
C GLU A 64 -2.12 -16.60 21.39
N ASN A 65 -3.32 -16.39 20.82
CA ASN A 65 -3.67 -16.79 19.46
C ASN A 65 -3.04 -15.88 18.39
N ILE A 66 -1.80 -15.46 18.60
CA ILE A 66 -0.99 -14.66 17.67
C ILE A 66 0.22 -15.50 17.24
N ILE A 67 0.29 -15.83 15.95
CA ILE A 67 1.41 -16.54 15.34
C ILE A 67 2.33 -15.55 14.63
N LEU A 68 3.63 -15.63 14.91
CA LEU A 68 4.67 -14.80 14.33
C LEU A 68 5.54 -15.58 13.35
N LEU A 69 5.70 -15.02 12.15
CA LEU A 69 6.56 -15.53 11.08
C LEU A 69 7.64 -14.51 10.75
N LYS A 70 8.90 -14.94 10.60
CA LYS A 70 10.01 -14.02 10.32
C LYS A 70 9.84 -13.36 8.95
N ALA A 71 10.09 -12.05 8.89
CA ALA A 71 10.09 -11.28 7.64
C ALA A 71 10.98 -11.91 6.56
N ASN A 72 10.56 -11.80 5.29
CA ASN A 72 11.28 -12.32 4.12
C ASN A 72 11.70 -13.80 4.22
N THR A 73 10.95 -14.62 4.97
CA THR A 73 11.26 -16.04 5.18
C THR A 73 10.20 -16.92 4.53
N GLU A 74 10.63 -17.93 3.76
CA GLU A 74 9.74 -18.93 3.13
C GLU A 74 9.47 -20.09 4.08
N TYR A 75 8.19 -20.31 4.40
CA TYR A 75 7.66 -21.45 5.15
C TYR A 75 6.94 -22.37 4.17
N THR A 76 7.35 -23.63 4.08
CA THR A 76 6.79 -24.58 3.12
C THR A 76 5.73 -25.47 3.75
N LEU A 77 4.75 -25.88 2.94
CA LEU A 77 3.69 -26.83 3.32
C LEU A 77 3.54 -27.92 2.27
N GLN A 78 3.38 -29.17 2.72
CA GLN A 78 3.09 -30.32 1.88
C GLN A 78 1.59 -30.61 1.80
N LYS A 79 0.83 -30.23 2.83
CA LYS A 79 -0.61 -30.40 2.92
C LYS A 79 -1.28 -29.16 3.51
N GLN A 80 -2.56 -28.99 3.24
CA GLN A 80 -3.35 -27.93 3.86
C GLN A 80 -3.29 -27.99 5.40
N ILE A 81 -3.49 -26.83 6.05
CA ILE A 81 -3.67 -26.72 7.50
C ILE A 81 -5.09 -26.24 7.80
N LYS A 82 -5.80 -26.94 8.70
CA LYS A 82 -7.11 -26.52 9.17
C LYS A 82 -6.97 -25.43 10.25
N ILE A 83 -7.77 -24.38 10.18
CA ILE A 83 -7.91 -23.36 11.22
C ILE A 83 -9.35 -23.41 11.73
N SER A 84 -9.53 -23.76 13.01
CA SER A 84 -10.85 -23.96 13.63
C SER A 84 -11.15 -23.07 14.84
N LYS A 85 -10.21 -22.19 15.20
CA LYS A 85 -10.33 -21.20 16.28
C LYS A 85 -9.89 -19.82 15.76
N ARG A 86 -10.26 -18.75 16.48
CA ARG A 86 -9.82 -17.38 16.18
C ARG A 86 -8.29 -17.32 16.20
N LEU A 87 -7.70 -16.71 15.19
CA LEU A 87 -6.25 -16.63 15.03
C LEU A 87 -5.85 -15.30 14.38
N VAL A 88 -4.78 -14.68 14.87
CA VAL A 88 -4.03 -13.65 14.16
C VAL A 88 -2.68 -14.24 13.74
N MET A 89 -2.31 -14.08 12.48
CA MET A 89 -0.98 -14.44 11.99
C MET A 89 -0.36 -13.23 11.31
N ARG A 90 0.89 -12.92 11.66
CA ARG A 90 1.58 -11.76 11.11
C ARG A 90 3.08 -11.95 10.98
N THR A 91 3.67 -11.12 10.14
CA THR A 91 5.12 -11.02 10.02
C THR A 91 5.75 -10.38 11.27
N ASP A 92 6.89 -10.92 11.69
CA ASP A 92 7.76 -10.43 12.75
C ASP A 92 9.04 -9.89 12.14
N TYR A 93 9.30 -8.61 12.43
CA TYR A 93 10.47 -7.87 11.99
C TYR A 93 11.64 -7.94 12.98
N GLY A 94 11.44 -8.57 14.15
CA GLY A 94 12.42 -8.62 15.23
C GLY A 94 12.76 -7.22 15.78
N ASP A 95 14.00 -7.05 16.25
CA ASP A 95 14.50 -5.77 16.78
C ASP A 95 14.92 -4.77 15.69
N VAL A 96 14.66 -5.09 14.42
CA VAL A 96 15.02 -4.20 13.31
C VAL A 96 14.07 -3.01 13.33
N VAL A 97 14.56 -1.86 13.78
CA VAL A 97 13.95 -0.56 13.50
C VAL A 97 14.02 -0.38 11.98
N SER A 98 12.96 -0.80 11.29
CA SER A 98 12.86 -0.59 9.87
C SER A 98 11.84 0.49 9.61
N ASP A 99 12.22 1.46 8.78
CA ASP A 99 11.30 2.27 7.99
C ASP A 99 10.56 1.36 6.95
N SER A 100 10.06 0.20 7.38
CA SER A 100 9.44 -0.77 6.49
C SER A 100 8.04 -0.32 6.13
N VAL A 101 7.82 -0.19 4.82
CA VAL A 101 6.48 -0.06 4.26
C VAL A 101 5.78 -1.40 4.47
N MET A 102 4.64 -1.39 5.18
CA MET A 102 3.86 -2.60 5.43
C MET A 102 3.56 -3.32 4.13
N GLY A 103 3.73 -4.64 4.10
CA GLY A 103 3.45 -5.46 2.92
C GLY A 103 4.62 -5.71 1.97
N LYS A 104 5.77 -5.03 2.15
CA LYS A 104 6.96 -5.25 1.30
C LYS A 104 7.81 -6.44 1.70
N ASN A 105 7.84 -6.77 2.99
CA ASN A 105 8.80 -7.70 3.58
C ASN A 105 8.11 -8.95 4.18
N ASN A 106 7.00 -9.34 3.56
CA ASN A 106 6.10 -10.38 4.07
C ASN A 106 6.82 -11.71 4.28
N ALA A 107 6.48 -12.41 5.36
CA ALA A 107 6.71 -13.85 5.44
C ALA A 107 5.93 -14.56 4.33
N ILE A 108 6.54 -15.58 3.73
CA ILE A 108 6.00 -16.30 2.58
C ILE A 108 5.57 -17.68 3.04
N ILE A 109 4.32 -18.06 2.80
CA ILE A 109 3.81 -19.41 3.04
C ILE A 109 3.54 -20.06 1.69
N LYS A 110 4.27 -21.12 1.40
CA LYS A 110 4.31 -21.75 0.08
C LYS A 110 3.81 -23.17 0.09
N MET A 111 2.85 -23.47 -0.78
CA MET A 111 2.38 -24.83 -0.98
C MET A 111 3.28 -25.58 -1.97
N LYS A 112 4.05 -26.54 -1.45
CA LYS A 112 4.83 -27.51 -2.26
C LYS A 112 3.98 -28.71 -2.71
N GLY A 113 2.95 -29.03 -1.94
CA GLY A 113 1.97 -30.06 -2.29
C GLY A 113 0.97 -29.64 -3.36
N LYS A 114 -0.08 -30.46 -3.54
CA LYS A 114 -1.20 -30.19 -4.47
C LYS A 114 -2.43 -29.56 -3.82
N ASP A 115 -2.38 -29.36 -2.51
CA ASP A 115 -3.48 -28.83 -1.71
C ASP A 115 -3.57 -27.29 -1.80
N ARG A 116 -4.50 -26.71 -1.04
CA ARG A 116 -4.49 -25.28 -0.67
C ARG A 116 -3.75 -25.07 0.64
N ILE A 117 -3.41 -23.82 0.98
CA ILE A 117 -2.69 -23.51 2.22
C ILE A 117 -3.60 -23.67 3.45
N PHE A 118 -4.74 -22.98 3.47
CA PHE A 118 -5.63 -22.95 4.63
C PHE A 118 -7.03 -23.49 4.35
N TRP A 119 -7.55 -24.26 5.32
CA TRP A 119 -8.95 -24.66 5.42
C TRP A 119 -9.56 -24.04 6.67
N ILE A 120 -10.36 -22.99 6.51
CA ILE A 120 -10.97 -22.26 7.63
C ILE A 120 -12.37 -22.81 7.86
N GLU A 121 -12.55 -23.45 9.01
CA GLU A 121 -13.81 -24.04 9.43
C GLU A 121 -13.85 -24.15 10.95
N ARG A 122 -14.75 -23.39 11.56
CA ARG A 122 -15.02 -23.45 13.01
C ARG A 122 -15.25 -24.88 13.49
N ALA A 123 -14.77 -25.17 14.70
CA ALA A 123 -15.12 -26.40 15.39
C ALA A 123 -16.65 -26.48 15.59
N PRO A 124 -17.23 -27.68 15.58
CA PRO A 124 -18.62 -27.85 16.00
C PRO A 124 -18.79 -27.32 17.44
N PRO A 125 -19.97 -26.78 17.79
CA PRO A 125 -20.25 -26.38 19.17
C PRO A 125 -20.03 -27.59 20.10
N GLU A 126 -19.49 -27.32 21.29
CA GLU A 126 -19.38 -28.34 22.34
C GLU A 126 -20.79 -28.86 22.67
N LYS A 127 -20.89 -30.14 23.02
CA LYS A 127 -22.17 -30.68 23.48
C LYS A 127 -22.59 -29.88 24.72
N PRO A 128 -23.80 -29.31 24.76
CA PRO A 128 -24.27 -28.62 25.94
C PRO A 128 -24.27 -29.58 27.14
N ALA A 129 -24.08 -29.03 28.34
CA ALA A 129 -24.27 -29.80 29.56
C ALA A 129 -25.73 -30.31 29.63
N GLU A 130 -25.96 -31.40 30.37
CA GLU A 130 -27.30 -31.97 30.49
C GLU A 130 -28.25 -30.93 31.10
N GLY A 131 -29.27 -30.52 30.33
CA GLY A 131 -30.23 -29.47 30.72
C GLY A 131 -29.92 -28.07 30.20
N GLU A 132 -28.83 -27.87 29.45
CA GLU A 132 -28.52 -26.60 28.77
C GLU A 132 -28.94 -26.61 27.30
N GLU A 133 -29.40 -25.47 26.80
CA GLU A 133 -29.63 -25.25 25.37
C GLU A 133 -28.28 -25.20 24.61
N PRO A 134 -28.20 -25.73 23.39
CA PRO A 134 -26.99 -25.63 22.58
C PRO A 134 -26.62 -24.16 22.36
N ALA A 135 -25.38 -23.79 22.68
CA ALA A 135 -24.88 -22.46 22.36
C ALA A 135 -24.99 -22.20 20.85
N ALA A 136 -25.49 -21.02 20.48
CA ALA A 136 -25.55 -20.62 19.09
C ALA A 136 -24.13 -20.66 18.48
N PRO A 137 -23.96 -21.21 17.26
CA PRO A 137 -22.65 -21.32 16.65
C PRO A 137 -22.04 -19.92 16.46
N GLN A 138 -20.87 -19.68 17.05
CA GLN A 138 -20.15 -18.42 16.91
C GLN A 138 -19.17 -18.48 15.74
N ALA A 139 -19.15 -17.42 14.93
CA ALA A 139 -18.15 -17.22 13.88
C ALA A 139 -16.73 -17.12 14.47
N ILE A 140 -15.75 -17.70 13.78
CA ILE A 140 -14.34 -17.42 14.06
C ILE A 140 -13.83 -16.36 13.10
N LEU A 141 -12.97 -15.47 13.61
CA LEU A 141 -12.23 -14.52 12.78
C LEU A 141 -10.78 -14.99 12.63
N VAL A 142 -10.34 -15.15 11.39
CA VAL A 142 -8.94 -15.38 11.03
C VAL A 142 -8.41 -14.09 10.40
N THR A 143 -7.38 -13.52 11.01
CA THR A 143 -6.73 -12.29 10.53
C THR A 143 -5.29 -12.60 10.11
N LEU A 144 -4.99 -12.36 8.84
CA LEU A 144 -3.69 -12.59 8.22
C LEU A 144 -3.11 -11.23 7.81
N VAL A 145 -1.93 -10.87 8.32
CA VAL A 145 -1.34 -9.54 8.13
C VAL A 145 0.09 -9.66 7.63
N GLU A 146 0.42 -8.97 6.54
CA GLU A 146 1.77 -8.96 5.97
C GLU A 146 2.27 -10.36 5.61
N LEU A 147 1.42 -11.18 4.98
CA LEU A 147 1.76 -12.52 4.53
C LEU A 147 1.66 -12.63 3.01
N THR A 148 2.58 -13.37 2.41
CA THR A 148 2.47 -13.82 1.02
C THR A 148 2.05 -15.29 1.02
N LEU A 149 0.91 -15.59 0.41
CA LEU A 149 0.45 -16.96 0.17
C LEU A 149 0.75 -17.34 -1.29
N ASP A 150 1.64 -18.31 -1.48
CA ASP A 150 2.08 -18.81 -2.79
C ASP A 150 1.54 -20.22 -3.05
N GLY A 151 0.69 -20.33 -4.06
CA GLY A 151 -0.12 -21.52 -4.33
C GLY A 151 0.62 -22.69 -4.96
N CYS A 152 -0.12 -23.79 -5.13
CA CYS A 152 0.35 -25.00 -5.80
C CYS A 152 0.75 -24.72 -7.26
N GLN A 153 1.93 -25.21 -7.65
CA GLN A 153 2.50 -25.02 -9.01
C GLN A 153 2.32 -26.21 -9.94
N ALA A 154 1.63 -27.27 -9.49
CA ALA A 154 1.34 -28.43 -10.32
C ALA A 154 0.31 -28.11 -11.43
N ASP A 155 0.22 -29.00 -12.43
CA ASP A 155 -0.78 -28.89 -13.52
C ASP A 155 -2.21 -29.05 -13.00
N ALA A 156 -2.38 -29.87 -11.95
CA ALA A 156 -3.64 -30.08 -11.26
C ALA A 156 -3.42 -29.90 -9.75
N CYS A 157 -4.13 -28.94 -9.18
CA CYS A 157 -4.20 -28.65 -7.75
C CYS A 157 -5.63 -28.94 -7.26
N VAL A 158 -5.88 -28.72 -5.97
CA VAL A 158 -7.21 -28.90 -5.36
C VAL A 158 -8.31 -28.12 -6.10
N ASP A 159 -9.52 -28.68 -6.17
CA ASP A 159 -10.64 -28.10 -6.94
C ASP A 159 -11.15 -26.75 -6.39
N GLN A 160 -10.85 -26.49 -5.13
CA GLN A 160 -11.56 -25.73 -4.12
C GLN A 160 -11.11 -24.39 -3.53
N GLY A 161 -10.46 -23.39 -4.14
CA GLY A 161 -9.80 -22.34 -3.34
C GLY A 161 -8.30 -22.59 -3.24
N GLY A 162 -7.53 -22.28 -4.28
CA GLY A 162 -6.14 -22.73 -4.43
C GLY A 162 -5.17 -22.23 -3.36
N LEU A 163 -5.52 -21.18 -2.61
CA LEU A 163 -4.82 -20.75 -1.41
C LEU A 163 -5.65 -20.99 -0.16
N ILE A 164 -6.93 -20.62 -0.17
CA ILE A 164 -7.80 -20.67 1.01
C ILE A 164 -9.17 -21.24 0.66
N TYR A 165 -9.64 -22.21 1.45
CA TYR A 165 -11.05 -22.57 1.55
C TYR A 165 -11.63 -21.93 2.82
N ASN A 166 -12.61 -21.04 2.68
CA ASN A 166 -13.17 -20.28 3.78
C ASN A 166 -14.65 -20.63 4.05
N LYS A 167 -14.97 -21.01 5.29
CA LYS A 167 -16.35 -21.19 5.80
C LYS A 167 -16.72 -20.19 6.91
N ASP A 168 -15.88 -19.19 7.18
CA ASP A 168 -16.06 -18.26 8.30
C ASP A 168 -15.57 -16.83 7.97
N ASN A 169 -15.22 -16.01 8.96
CA ASN A 169 -14.74 -14.65 8.71
C ASN A 169 -13.22 -14.62 8.47
N LEU A 170 -12.81 -14.07 7.32
CA LEU A 170 -11.42 -13.92 6.91
C LEU A 170 -11.09 -12.44 6.70
N SER A 171 -10.01 -11.97 7.34
CA SER A 171 -9.38 -10.68 7.04
C SER A 171 -7.95 -10.91 6.56
N PHE A 172 -7.60 -10.35 5.40
CA PHE A 172 -6.28 -10.43 4.80
C PHE A 172 -5.77 -9.01 4.50
N GLN A 173 -4.65 -8.61 5.10
CA GLN A 173 -4.22 -7.21 5.11
C GLN A 173 -2.74 -7.09 4.75
N PHE A 174 -2.37 -6.10 3.93
CA PHE A 174 -0.98 -5.81 3.58
C PHE A 174 -0.24 -7.02 2.98
N GLY A 175 -0.98 -7.93 2.33
CA GLY A 175 -0.47 -9.24 1.96
C GLY A 175 -0.32 -9.43 0.47
N GLN A 176 -0.01 -10.67 0.07
CA GLN A 176 -0.05 -11.08 -1.32
C GLN A 176 -0.73 -12.45 -1.45
N LEU A 177 -1.67 -12.57 -2.39
CA LEU A 177 -2.33 -13.82 -2.76
C LEU A 177 -1.91 -14.16 -4.18
N ILE A 178 -0.91 -15.05 -4.30
CA ILE A 178 -0.22 -15.29 -5.58
C ILE A 178 -0.28 -16.75 -6.02
N ASN A 179 -0.39 -16.92 -7.34
CA ASN A 179 -0.28 -18.20 -8.02
C ASN A 179 -1.23 -19.30 -7.49
N GLY A 180 -2.38 -18.92 -6.92
CA GLY A 180 -3.41 -19.86 -6.52
C GLY A 180 -4.05 -20.54 -7.73
N ARG A 181 -4.20 -21.87 -7.70
CA ARG A 181 -4.79 -22.67 -8.78
C ARG A 181 -5.89 -23.58 -8.25
N ALA A 182 -7.07 -23.53 -8.85
CA ALA A 182 -8.21 -24.40 -8.51
C ALA A 182 -9.20 -24.53 -9.67
N LYS A 183 -10.27 -25.32 -9.52
CA LYS A 183 -11.42 -25.24 -10.45
C LYS A 183 -12.29 -24.04 -10.11
N GLN A 184 -12.55 -23.80 -8.83
CA GLN A 184 -13.31 -22.66 -8.31
C GLN A 184 -12.50 -21.95 -7.25
N GLY A 185 -12.32 -20.63 -7.38
CA GLY A 185 -11.54 -19.85 -6.42
C GLY A 185 -10.04 -20.09 -6.59
N GLY A 186 -9.38 -19.45 -7.55
CA GLY A 186 -7.94 -19.64 -7.72
C GLY A 186 -7.17 -19.24 -6.46
N ALA A 187 -7.46 -18.07 -5.90
CA ALA A 187 -6.98 -17.73 -4.55
C ALA A 187 -7.93 -18.25 -3.46
N ILE A 188 -9.19 -17.79 -3.42
CA ILE A 188 -10.10 -18.07 -2.31
C ILE A 188 -11.41 -18.67 -2.82
N TYR A 189 -11.84 -19.76 -2.18
CA TYR A 189 -13.22 -20.25 -2.23
C TYR A 189 -13.95 -19.86 -0.94
N ASN A 190 -15.07 -19.15 -1.07
CA ASN A 190 -15.87 -18.68 0.05
C ASN A 190 -17.22 -19.40 0.09
N TYR A 191 -17.33 -20.35 1.02
CA TYR A 191 -18.50 -21.19 1.22
C TYR A 191 -19.55 -20.49 2.07
N SER A 192 -20.82 -20.46 1.65
CA SER A 192 -21.90 -19.82 2.39
C SER A 192 -22.99 -20.82 2.76
N SER A 193 -23.12 -21.10 4.06
CA SER A 193 -24.14 -22.02 4.60
C SER A 193 -25.55 -21.58 4.21
N GLU A 194 -26.38 -22.55 3.80
CA GLU A 194 -27.82 -22.33 3.56
C GLU A 194 -28.67 -22.44 4.82
N VAL A 195 -28.09 -22.90 5.93
CA VAL A 195 -28.79 -23.00 7.21
C VAL A 195 -29.19 -21.59 7.67
N LYS A 196 -30.48 -21.42 8.00
CA LYS A 196 -31.05 -20.18 8.55
C LYS A 196 -30.30 -19.82 9.84
N ASP A 197 -29.99 -18.54 10.04
CA ASP A 197 -29.30 -17.99 11.22
C ASP A 197 -27.87 -18.50 11.47
N ALA A 198 -27.36 -19.43 10.65
CA ALA A 198 -25.96 -19.86 10.74
C ALA A 198 -25.04 -18.69 10.33
N PRO A 199 -23.90 -18.49 11.03
CA PRO A 199 -22.92 -17.51 10.61
C PRO A 199 -22.51 -17.72 9.16
N LYS A 200 -22.63 -16.65 8.37
CA LYS A 200 -22.27 -16.61 6.96
C LYS A 200 -20.81 -16.18 6.86
N SER A 201 -20.05 -16.85 5.99
CA SER A 201 -18.65 -16.52 5.78
C SER A 201 -18.51 -15.17 5.07
N SER A 202 -17.44 -14.46 5.39
CA SER A 202 -17.13 -13.18 4.77
C SER A 202 -15.62 -13.01 4.56
N ILE A 203 -15.26 -12.20 3.56
CA ILE A 203 -13.88 -11.89 3.22
C ILE A 203 -13.68 -10.38 3.22
N ILE A 204 -12.64 -9.93 3.92
CA ILE A 204 -12.13 -8.56 3.84
C ILE A 204 -10.68 -8.62 3.38
N ILE A 205 -10.37 -8.00 2.25
CA ILE A 205 -9.02 -7.87 1.71
C ILE A 205 -8.65 -6.40 1.65
N LEU A 206 -7.54 -6.05 2.29
CA LEU A 206 -7.04 -4.69 2.40
C LEU A 206 -5.59 -4.62 1.93
N ASP A 207 -5.27 -3.64 1.09
CA ASP A 207 -3.88 -3.31 0.74
C ASP A 207 -3.09 -4.54 0.28
N THR A 208 -3.67 -5.32 -0.64
CA THR A 208 -3.15 -6.65 -0.99
C THR A 208 -2.89 -6.75 -2.49
N LEU A 209 -1.79 -7.43 -2.85
CA LEU A 209 -1.54 -7.84 -4.23
C LEU A 209 -2.25 -9.17 -4.53
N LEU A 210 -3.12 -9.19 -5.53
CA LEU A 210 -3.78 -10.40 -6.03
C LEU A 210 -3.28 -10.68 -7.45
N LYS A 211 -2.36 -11.65 -7.57
CA LYS A 211 -1.58 -11.84 -8.80
C LYS A 211 -1.48 -13.29 -9.27
N GLY A 212 -1.64 -13.53 -10.56
CA GLY A 212 -1.31 -14.83 -11.17
C GLY A 212 -2.23 -15.98 -10.75
N ASN A 213 -3.38 -15.68 -10.15
CA ASN A 213 -4.32 -16.72 -9.72
C ASN A 213 -5.14 -17.22 -10.91
N LYS A 214 -5.47 -18.51 -10.90
CA LYS A 214 -6.09 -19.18 -12.04
C LYS A 214 -7.18 -20.16 -11.61
N ALA A 215 -8.34 -20.09 -12.25
CA ALA A 215 -9.42 -21.05 -12.04
C ALA A 215 -10.34 -21.19 -13.26
N ASN A 216 -11.23 -22.18 -13.27
CA ASN A 216 -12.33 -22.19 -14.25
C ASN A 216 -13.28 -21.03 -13.95
N GLU A 217 -13.62 -20.84 -12.68
CA GLU A 217 -14.52 -19.80 -12.20
C GLU A 217 -13.95 -19.12 -10.94
N GLY A 218 -13.96 -17.79 -10.89
CA GLY A 218 -13.45 -17.05 -9.74
C GLY A 218 -11.94 -17.22 -9.57
N ALA A 219 -11.13 -16.78 -10.54
CA ALA A 219 -9.66 -16.89 -10.44
C ALA A 219 -9.10 -16.25 -9.17
N VAL A 220 -9.69 -15.15 -8.71
CA VAL A 220 -9.32 -14.50 -7.46
C VAL A 220 -10.22 -14.99 -6.33
N ILE A 221 -11.53 -14.71 -6.42
CA ILE A 221 -12.50 -15.18 -5.43
C ILE A 221 -13.63 -15.89 -6.16
N TYR A 222 -13.96 -17.09 -5.70
CA TYR A 222 -15.26 -17.70 -5.94
C TYR A 222 -16.05 -17.66 -4.65
N SER A 223 -17.19 -16.97 -4.63
CA SER A 223 -18.02 -16.82 -3.44
C SER A 223 -19.44 -17.31 -3.71
N GLU A 224 -19.94 -18.18 -2.84
CA GLU A 224 -21.30 -18.71 -3.03
C GLU A 224 -22.38 -17.65 -2.87
N ARG A 225 -22.12 -16.64 -2.04
CA ARG A 225 -22.96 -15.43 -1.87
C ARG A 225 -22.10 -14.16 -2.05
N PRO A 226 -22.69 -12.99 -2.37
CA PRO A 226 -21.96 -11.72 -2.39
C PRO A 226 -21.45 -11.31 -0.99
N GLN A 227 -20.30 -11.83 -0.56
CA GLN A 227 -19.75 -11.67 0.80
C GLN A 227 -18.22 -11.46 0.78
N PHE A 228 -17.77 -10.52 -0.04
CA PHE A 228 -16.37 -10.09 -0.04
C PHE A 228 -16.28 -8.58 -0.21
N TYR A 229 -15.26 -7.98 0.40
CA TYR A 229 -14.89 -6.59 0.25
C TYR A 229 -13.39 -6.47 0.01
N VAL A 230 -13.01 -5.95 -1.14
CA VAL A 230 -11.60 -5.75 -1.53
C VAL A 230 -11.37 -4.26 -1.70
N PHE A 231 -10.41 -3.72 -0.96
CA PHE A 231 -10.11 -2.30 -1.02
C PHE A 231 -8.61 -2.00 -0.95
N LYS A 232 -8.21 -0.88 -1.56
CA LYS A 232 -6.81 -0.43 -1.69
C LYS A 232 -5.87 -1.47 -2.30
N SER A 233 -6.38 -2.35 -3.14
CA SER A 233 -5.64 -3.53 -3.60
C SER A 233 -5.21 -3.41 -5.06
N LEU A 234 -4.22 -4.22 -5.44
CA LEU A 234 -3.74 -4.33 -6.82
C LEU A 234 -4.07 -5.71 -7.37
N ILE A 235 -4.87 -5.75 -8.43
CA ILE A 235 -5.36 -7.00 -9.04
C ILE A 235 -4.83 -7.11 -10.46
N ARG A 236 -3.90 -8.03 -10.70
CA ARG A 236 -3.23 -8.17 -12.00
C ARG A 236 -2.96 -9.61 -12.40
N GLU A 237 -2.96 -9.86 -13.71
CA GLU A 237 -2.49 -11.13 -14.29
C GLU A 237 -3.25 -12.38 -13.78
N ASN A 238 -4.50 -12.24 -13.33
CA ASN A 238 -5.34 -13.37 -12.96
C ASN A 238 -6.10 -13.89 -14.20
N GLU A 239 -6.43 -15.17 -14.24
CA GLU A 239 -7.01 -15.83 -15.41
C GLU A 239 -8.17 -16.76 -15.04
N VAL A 240 -9.37 -16.46 -15.54
CA VAL A 240 -10.46 -17.44 -15.61
C VAL A 240 -10.46 -18.18 -16.95
N LEU A 241 -10.65 -19.50 -16.89
CA LEU A 241 -10.66 -20.37 -18.06
C LEU A 241 -12.04 -20.50 -18.71
N ASN A 242 -13.12 -20.39 -17.92
CA ASN A 242 -14.47 -20.34 -18.49
C ASN A 242 -14.72 -18.94 -19.06
N ALA A 243 -15.04 -18.87 -20.36
CA ALA A 243 -15.25 -17.62 -21.09
C ALA A 243 -16.37 -16.74 -20.51
N ASN A 244 -17.33 -17.31 -19.79
CA ASN A 244 -18.46 -16.60 -19.20
C ASN A 244 -18.29 -16.32 -17.70
N ALA A 245 -17.19 -16.79 -17.09
CA ALA A 245 -16.92 -16.57 -15.68
C ALA A 245 -16.15 -15.26 -15.47
N SER A 246 -16.08 -14.85 -14.20
CA SER A 246 -15.32 -13.67 -13.76
C SER A 246 -14.24 -14.00 -12.73
N ASN A 247 -13.22 -13.15 -12.65
CA ASN A 247 -12.14 -13.25 -11.67
C ASN A 247 -12.66 -13.18 -10.22
N PHE A 248 -13.66 -12.34 -9.99
CA PHE A 248 -14.49 -12.34 -8.78
C PHE A 248 -15.86 -12.92 -9.16
N GLN A 249 -16.10 -14.19 -8.82
CA GLN A 249 -17.32 -14.91 -9.16
C GLN A 249 -18.26 -14.96 -7.96
N VAL A 250 -19.53 -14.69 -8.21
CA VAL A 250 -20.64 -14.99 -7.29
C VAL A 250 -21.47 -16.11 -7.89
N GLN A 251 -21.79 -17.13 -7.08
CA GLN A 251 -22.64 -18.23 -7.54
C GLN A 251 -24.13 -17.91 -7.41
N ARG A 252 -24.56 -17.44 -6.23
CA ARG A 252 -25.98 -17.20 -5.90
C ARG A 252 -26.18 -15.73 -5.52
N PRO A 253 -26.56 -14.86 -6.48
CA PRO A 253 -26.92 -13.47 -6.18
C PRO A 253 -28.21 -13.39 -5.35
N PHE A 254 -28.50 -12.23 -4.78
CA PHE A 254 -29.74 -11.99 -4.04
C PHE A 254 -30.95 -11.96 -4.96
N LYS A 255 -32.04 -12.56 -4.51
CA LYS A 255 -33.33 -12.55 -5.22
C LYS A 255 -34.30 -11.51 -4.67
N THR A 256 -34.18 -11.16 -3.39
CA THR A 256 -35.06 -10.21 -2.70
C THR A 256 -34.25 -9.22 -1.86
N ALA A 257 -34.88 -8.11 -1.47
CA ALA A 257 -34.28 -7.16 -0.53
C ALA A 257 -34.07 -7.77 0.86
N GLU A 258 -35.00 -8.61 1.30
CA GLU A 258 -34.96 -9.32 2.58
C GLU A 258 -33.72 -10.23 2.69
N GLU A 259 -33.36 -10.96 1.61
CA GLU A 259 -32.13 -11.76 1.58
C GLU A 259 -30.85 -10.91 1.75
N MET A 260 -30.88 -9.62 1.39
CA MET A 260 -29.76 -8.71 1.59
C MET A 260 -29.65 -8.24 3.04
N GLU A 261 -30.80 -7.96 3.67
CA GLU A 261 -30.93 -7.50 5.06
C GLU A 261 -30.57 -8.62 6.05
N ASP A 262 -30.91 -9.87 5.75
CA ASP A 262 -30.61 -11.07 6.56
C ASP A 262 -29.12 -11.34 6.77
N LEU A 263 -28.24 -10.70 5.99
CA LEU A 263 -26.79 -10.86 6.09
C LEU A 263 -26.12 -9.91 7.09
N GLY A 264 -26.89 -9.16 7.87
CA GLY A 264 -26.39 -8.21 8.88
C GLY A 264 -26.14 -6.80 8.32
N PRO A 265 -25.57 -5.88 9.13
CA PRO A 265 -25.32 -4.51 8.69
C PRO A 265 -24.49 -4.53 7.40
N ALA A 266 -24.77 -3.60 6.48
CA ALA A 266 -24.12 -3.55 5.18
C ALA A 266 -22.61 -3.36 5.32
N LEU A 267 -21.86 -4.47 5.40
CA LEU A 267 -20.50 -4.47 4.90
C LEU A 267 -20.61 -4.05 3.44
N VAL A 268 -19.89 -3.00 3.06
CA VAL A 268 -19.74 -2.64 1.66
C VAL A 268 -19.16 -3.88 0.97
N ARG A 269 -19.83 -4.41 -0.06
CA ARG A 269 -19.39 -5.61 -0.78
C ARG A 269 -18.90 -5.19 -2.16
N GLY A 270 -17.85 -5.82 -2.66
CA GLY A 270 -17.28 -5.55 -3.96
C GLY A 270 -15.89 -4.94 -3.90
N LEU A 271 -15.62 -3.97 -4.79
CA LEU A 271 -14.26 -3.52 -5.14
C LEU A 271 -14.15 -2.00 -4.99
N VAL A 272 -13.20 -1.53 -4.17
CA VAL A 272 -13.09 -0.10 -3.83
C VAL A 272 -11.65 0.41 -3.86
N ASN A 273 -11.42 1.65 -4.31
CA ASN A 273 -10.11 2.32 -4.25
C ASN A 273 -8.96 1.42 -4.76
N SER A 274 -9.19 0.64 -5.82
CA SER A 274 -8.30 -0.45 -6.25
C SER A 274 -7.94 -0.34 -7.72
N THR A 275 -6.75 -0.81 -8.07
CA THR A 275 -6.29 -0.86 -9.47
C THR A 275 -6.40 -2.29 -10.00
N ILE A 276 -6.99 -2.46 -11.18
CA ILE A 276 -7.29 -3.76 -11.81
C ILE A 276 -6.83 -3.73 -13.27
N TYR A 277 -5.81 -4.52 -13.63
CA TYR A 277 -5.32 -4.51 -15.01
C TYR A 277 -4.69 -5.82 -15.48
N ASN A 278 -4.62 -6.02 -16.79
CA ASN A 278 -4.01 -7.19 -17.43
C ASN A 278 -4.57 -8.55 -16.94
N ASN A 279 -5.83 -8.61 -16.52
CA ASN A 279 -6.50 -9.86 -16.17
C ASN A 279 -7.23 -10.47 -17.39
N LYS A 280 -7.37 -11.80 -17.38
CA LYS A 280 -8.08 -12.57 -18.41
C LYS A 280 -9.47 -12.98 -17.95
N GLY A 281 -10.45 -12.89 -18.86
CA GLY A 281 -11.88 -13.05 -18.59
C GLY A 281 -12.54 -11.82 -17.97
N TYR A 282 -13.82 -11.93 -17.60
CA TYR A 282 -14.54 -10.82 -16.95
C TYR A 282 -13.91 -10.52 -15.58
N ILE A 283 -13.95 -9.27 -15.15
CA ILE A 283 -13.44 -8.90 -13.82
C ILE A 283 -14.41 -9.36 -12.73
N THR A 284 -15.66 -8.94 -12.82
CA THR A 284 -16.70 -9.27 -11.84
C THR A 284 -18.08 -9.09 -12.46
N THR A 285 -19.08 -9.72 -11.86
CA THR A 285 -20.47 -9.31 -12.03
C THR A 285 -20.89 -8.51 -10.80
N ILE A 286 -21.33 -7.27 -11.00
CA ILE A 286 -21.91 -6.45 -9.94
C ILE A 286 -23.38 -6.80 -9.81
N HIS A 287 -23.70 -7.51 -8.72
CA HIS A 287 -25.05 -7.86 -8.32
C HIS A 287 -25.64 -6.82 -7.37
N ASP A 288 -26.93 -6.97 -7.06
CA ASP A 288 -27.55 -6.22 -5.97
C ASP A 288 -26.77 -6.39 -4.65
N GLY A 289 -26.64 -5.29 -3.90
CA GLY A 289 -25.87 -5.25 -2.65
C GLY A 289 -24.35 -5.20 -2.84
N MET A 290 -23.85 -5.17 -4.08
CA MET A 290 -22.43 -4.98 -4.40
C MET A 290 -22.15 -3.63 -5.02
N LEU A 291 -20.92 -3.15 -4.88
CA LEU A 291 -20.44 -1.95 -5.54
C LEU A 291 -19.04 -2.08 -6.16
N MET A 292 -18.79 -1.22 -7.14
CA MET A 292 -17.47 -0.86 -7.63
C MET A 292 -17.34 0.66 -7.54
N ASN A 293 -16.49 1.15 -6.64
CA ASN A 293 -16.33 2.59 -6.43
C ASN A 293 -14.85 2.99 -6.42
N ASN A 294 -14.50 4.10 -7.08
CA ASN A 294 -13.12 4.59 -7.14
C ASN A 294 -12.12 3.54 -7.64
N VAL A 295 -12.43 2.83 -8.72
CA VAL A 295 -11.57 1.78 -9.30
C VAL A 295 -10.98 2.25 -10.61
N THR A 296 -9.70 1.95 -10.82
CA THR A 296 -9.05 2.04 -12.14
C THR A 296 -8.97 0.64 -12.73
N MET A 297 -9.86 0.32 -13.67
CA MET A 297 -9.97 -0.98 -14.34
C MET A 297 -9.64 -0.85 -15.83
N VAL A 298 -8.45 -1.29 -16.23
CA VAL A 298 -7.92 -1.03 -17.57
C VAL A 298 -7.16 -2.22 -18.15
N PHE A 299 -7.12 -2.35 -19.48
CA PHE A 299 -6.31 -3.36 -20.19
C PHE A 299 -6.61 -4.82 -19.82
N ASN A 300 -7.80 -5.11 -19.32
CA ASN A 300 -8.25 -6.47 -19.11
C ASN A 300 -8.81 -7.04 -20.43
N THR A 301 -8.83 -8.36 -20.59
CA THR A 301 -9.38 -8.96 -21.83
C THR A 301 -10.90 -8.83 -21.95
N LYS A 302 -11.60 -8.60 -20.82
CA LYS A 302 -13.03 -8.27 -20.76
C LYS A 302 -13.30 -7.30 -19.61
N GLY A 303 -14.39 -6.56 -19.74
CA GLY A 303 -14.90 -5.64 -18.75
C GLY A 303 -15.56 -6.29 -17.52
N LEU A 304 -16.54 -5.59 -16.95
CA LEU A 304 -17.45 -6.09 -15.92
C LEU A 304 -18.83 -6.39 -16.50
N ILE A 305 -19.64 -7.13 -15.75
CA ILE A 305 -21.07 -7.31 -16.01
C ILE A 305 -21.85 -6.56 -14.93
N PHE A 306 -22.83 -5.76 -15.31
CA PHE A 306 -23.76 -5.12 -14.38
C PHE A 306 -25.11 -5.83 -14.42
N ASN A 307 -25.47 -6.52 -13.34
CA ASN A 307 -26.69 -7.33 -13.24
C ASN A 307 -27.32 -7.18 -11.84
N ALA A 308 -28.01 -6.06 -11.65
CA ALA A 308 -28.63 -5.65 -10.38
C ALA A 308 -30.12 -5.29 -10.55
N PRO A 309 -31.00 -6.29 -10.79
CA PRO A 309 -32.43 -6.06 -11.04
C PRO A 309 -33.19 -5.42 -9.86
N LEU A 310 -32.70 -5.53 -8.62
CA LEU A 310 -33.30 -4.87 -7.45
C LEU A 310 -32.84 -3.41 -7.28
N LYS A 311 -32.01 -2.90 -8.19
CA LYS A 311 -31.48 -1.52 -8.20
C LYS A 311 -30.64 -1.17 -6.96
N LYS A 312 -29.99 -2.18 -6.36
CA LYS A 312 -29.12 -2.06 -5.18
C LYS A 312 -27.64 -2.33 -5.51
N GLY A 313 -27.28 -2.55 -6.77
CA GLY A 313 -25.90 -2.56 -7.23
C GLY A 313 -25.38 -1.15 -7.52
N ASN A 314 -24.07 -0.95 -7.59
CA ASN A 314 -23.49 0.35 -7.95
C ASN A 314 -22.13 0.25 -8.67
N VAL A 315 -21.89 1.07 -9.68
CA VAL A 315 -20.62 1.22 -10.39
C VAL A 315 -20.36 2.70 -10.59
N SER A 316 -19.58 3.30 -9.69
CA SER A 316 -19.42 4.76 -9.65
C SER A 316 -17.98 5.26 -9.50
N ASN A 317 -17.72 6.46 -10.04
CA ASN A 317 -16.46 7.20 -9.82
C ASN A 317 -15.21 6.45 -10.32
N ASN A 318 -15.35 5.64 -11.38
CA ASN A 318 -14.29 4.76 -11.86
C ASN A 318 -13.63 5.28 -13.15
N ILE A 319 -12.44 4.75 -13.44
CA ILE A 319 -11.85 4.74 -14.77
C ILE A 319 -11.95 3.30 -15.29
N ILE A 320 -12.86 3.04 -16.24
CA ILE A 320 -13.15 1.70 -16.78
C ILE A 320 -12.98 1.73 -18.30
N ALA A 321 -11.75 1.59 -18.77
CA ALA A 321 -11.46 1.77 -20.19
C ALA A 321 -10.47 0.74 -20.74
N LYS A 322 -10.57 0.48 -22.04
CA LYS A 322 -9.68 -0.44 -22.78
C LYS A 322 -9.77 -1.89 -22.26
N ASN A 323 -10.95 -2.33 -21.82
CA ASN A 323 -11.18 -3.71 -21.40
C ASN A 323 -11.86 -4.52 -22.50
N GLY A 324 -11.09 -5.25 -23.28
CA GLY A 324 -11.62 -6.03 -24.42
C GLY A 324 -12.46 -5.16 -25.37
N ASN A 325 -13.61 -5.69 -25.79
CA ASN A 325 -14.54 -4.98 -26.67
C ASN A 325 -15.59 -4.13 -25.92
N LEU A 326 -15.84 -4.43 -24.64
CA LEU A 326 -16.89 -3.82 -23.82
C LEU A 326 -16.36 -3.65 -22.39
N ASP A 327 -16.36 -2.42 -21.90
CA ASP A 327 -15.92 -2.10 -20.53
C ASP A 327 -16.98 -2.50 -19.51
N CYS A 328 -18.25 -2.31 -19.83
CA CYS A 328 -19.38 -2.83 -19.05
C CYS A 328 -20.39 -3.51 -19.97
N GLN A 329 -20.85 -4.69 -19.56
CA GLN A 329 -22.02 -5.35 -20.13
C GLN A 329 -23.20 -5.16 -19.17
N VAL A 330 -24.15 -4.32 -19.55
CA VAL A 330 -25.33 -4.02 -18.73
C VAL A 330 -26.48 -4.96 -19.10
N ILE A 331 -26.99 -5.69 -18.11
CA ILE A 331 -28.16 -6.57 -18.28
C ILE A 331 -29.46 -5.76 -18.16
N ALA A 332 -30.46 -6.10 -18.96
CA ALA A 332 -31.76 -5.43 -18.97
C ALA A 332 -32.43 -5.43 -17.58
N GLY A 333 -33.08 -4.31 -17.23
CA GLY A 333 -33.74 -4.11 -15.93
C GLY A 333 -32.86 -3.42 -14.87
N ALA A 334 -31.57 -3.24 -15.16
CA ALA A 334 -30.66 -2.44 -14.36
C ALA A 334 -31.04 -0.94 -14.39
N ASP A 335 -30.86 -0.25 -13.26
CA ASP A 335 -31.05 1.20 -13.16
C ASP A 335 -29.79 1.93 -13.66
N ALA A 336 -29.94 2.70 -14.73
CA ALA A 336 -28.84 3.47 -15.33
C ALA A 336 -28.23 4.48 -14.35
N LYS A 337 -28.98 4.98 -13.35
CA LYS A 337 -28.44 5.87 -12.31
C LYS A 337 -27.43 5.19 -11.38
N LYS A 338 -27.43 3.85 -11.36
CA LYS A 338 -26.50 3.05 -10.55
C LYS A 338 -25.17 2.79 -11.25
N ILE A 339 -25.06 3.17 -12.51
CA ILE A 339 -23.80 3.30 -13.22
C ILE A 339 -23.59 4.80 -13.34
N SER A 340 -22.59 5.38 -12.67
CA SER A 340 -22.45 6.83 -12.70
C SER A 340 -21.02 7.34 -12.61
N ASN A 341 -20.77 8.52 -13.15
CA ASN A 341 -19.50 9.21 -13.03
C ASN A 341 -18.26 8.37 -13.42
N ASN A 342 -18.40 7.51 -14.45
CA ASN A 342 -17.32 6.68 -14.94
C ASN A 342 -16.66 7.33 -16.16
N LEU A 343 -15.34 7.28 -16.25
CA LEU A 343 -14.63 7.47 -17.53
C LEU A 343 -14.52 6.10 -18.22
N TYR A 344 -15.10 5.95 -19.40
CA TYR A 344 -15.22 4.63 -20.04
C TYR A 344 -14.97 4.62 -21.55
N GLY A 345 -14.61 3.48 -22.12
CA GLY A 345 -14.54 3.29 -23.57
C GLY A 345 -15.91 2.98 -24.18
N THR A 346 -16.57 1.89 -23.75
CA THR A 346 -17.90 1.48 -24.27
C THR A 346 -18.72 0.69 -23.25
N GLY A 347 -20.00 0.99 -23.11
CA GLY A 347 -20.98 0.20 -22.35
C GLY A 347 -21.20 0.62 -20.90
N CYS A 348 -20.47 1.62 -20.40
CA CYS A 348 -20.61 2.15 -19.03
C CYS A 348 -21.21 3.57 -18.99
N GLU A 349 -22.14 3.89 -19.91
CA GLU A 349 -22.63 5.25 -20.18
C GLU A 349 -23.19 5.95 -18.93
N GLY A 350 -24.20 5.35 -18.30
CA GLY A 350 -24.67 5.77 -16.99
C GLY A 350 -25.07 7.25 -16.82
N GLU A 351 -25.23 7.68 -15.58
CA GLU A 351 -25.44 9.09 -15.20
C GLU A 351 -24.09 9.80 -15.03
N LEU A 352 -23.89 10.95 -15.69
CA LEU A 352 -22.60 11.69 -15.70
C LEU A 352 -21.37 10.87 -16.15
N GLY A 353 -21.57 9.75 -16.87
CA GLY A 353 -20.45 9.04 -17.47
C GLY A 353 -19.87 9.81 -18.65
N GLN A 354 -18.56 9.70 -18.84
CA GLN A 354 -17.81 10.34 -19.90
C GLN A 354 -17.11 9.28 -20.76
N THR A 355 -17.30 9.35 -22.08
CA THR A 355 -16.55 8.51 -23.01
C THR A 355 -15.08 8.95 -23.07
N LEU A 356 -14.14 8.01 -23.09
CA LEU A 356 -12.70 8.24 -23.27
C LEU A 356 -12.42 8.88 -24.64
N GLY A 357 -13.14 8.46 -25.68
CA GLY A 357 -12.96 8.94 -27.04
C GLY A 357 -11.53 8.73 -27.56
N THR A 358 -10.91 9.78 -28.08
CA THR A 358 -9.53 9.77 -28.59
C THR A 358 -8.48 9.98 -27.50
N THR A 359 -8.88 10.17 -26.25
CA THR A 359 -7.96 10.44 -25.13
C THR A 359 -7.02 9.26 -24.93
N ARG A 360 -5.71 9.55 -24.92
CA ARG A 360 -4.69 8.55 -24.62
C ARG A 360 -4.68 8.27 -23.12
N LEU A 361 -4.84 6.99 -22.75
CA LEU A 361 -4.94 6.61 -21.34
C LEU A 361 -3.58 6.63 -20.63
N ILE A 362 -2.54 6.05 -21.25
CA ILE A 362 -1.23 5.84 -20.65
C ILE A 362 -0.15 6.66 -21.34
N ALA A 363 0.68 7.28 -20.51
CA ALA A 363 1.81 8.09 -20.88
C ALA A 363 3.04 7.23 -21.23
N GLY A 364 3.05 6.70 -22.45
CA GLY A 364 4.08 5.79 -22.96
C GLY A 364 3.47 4.64 -23.77
N GLU A 365 4.31 3.71 -24.20
CA GLU A 365 3.88 2.54 -25.00
C GLU A 365 3.57 1.30 -24.16
N LYS A 366 4.05 1.27 -22.91
CA LYS A 366 3.92 0.13 -21.99
C LYS A 366 2.99 0.49 -20.85
N ASN A 367 2.27 -0.52 -20.34
CA ASN A 367 1.40 -0.38 -19.17
C ASN A 367 2.20 -0.29 -17.86
N GLU A 368 3.49 -0.65 -17.88
CA GLU A 368 4.40 -0.60 -16.72
C GLU A 368 5.71 0.11 -17.07
N GLY A 369 6.26 0.84 -16.11
CA GLY A 369 7.58 1.49 -16.20
C GLY A 369 7.54 3.01 -16.08
N LYS A 370 8.61 3.65 -16.59
CA LYS A 370 8.79 5.11 -16.49
C LYS A 370 7.71 5.85 -17.29
N CYS A 371 7.19 6.91 -16.69
CA CYS A 371 6.25 7.83 -17.32
C CYS A 371 6.91 8.63 -18.44
N ASP A 372 6.32 8.63 -19.64
CA ASP A 372 6.72 9.51 -20.74
C ASP A 372 6.05 10.88 -20.61
N LEU A 373 6.80 11.82 -20.03
CA LEU A 373 6.32 13.18 -19.76
C LEU A 373 6.00 13.98 -21.03
N ASN A 374 6.52 13.57 -22.19
CA ASN A 374 6.26 14.25 -23.48
C ASN A 374 4.97 13.77 -24.15
N SER A 375 4.37 12.69 -23.65
CA SER A 375 3.14 12.14 -24.19
C SER A 375 1.89 12.78 -23.55
N ASP A 376 0.78 12.71 -24.29
CA ASP A 376 -0.54 13.17 -23.89
C ASP A 376 -1.36 12.14 -23.10
N GLY A 377 -0.70 11.09 -22.56
CA GLY A 377 -1.37 10.10 -21.74
C GLY A 377 -1.84 10.68 -20.41
N ILE A 378 -3.11 10.50 -20.04
CA ILE A 378 -3.70 11.07 -18.82
C ILE A 378 -3.29 10.38 -17.51
N MET A 379 -2.60 9.24 -17.59
CA MET A 379 -2.01 8.55 -16.44
C MET A 379 -0.60 8.06 -16.78
N CYS A 380 0.31 8.06 -15.81
CA CYS A 380 1.57 7.34 -15.93
C CYS A 380 1.34 5.83 -15.90
N PRO A 381 2.18 5.03 -16.58
CA PRO A 381 2.21 3.58 -16.43
C PRO A 381 2.34 3.17 -14.96
N ILE A 382 1.95 1.93 -14.64
CA ILE A 382 2.15 1.41 -13.28
C ILE A 382 3.66 1.36 -12.98
N ASN A 383 4.04 1.80 -11.79
CA ASN A 383 5.41 1.81 -11.33
C ASN A 383 5.50 1.31 -9.89
N ASP A 384 6.66 0.78 -9.53
CA ASP A 384 6.98 0.40 -8.15
C ASP A 384 7.52 1.62 -7.41
N TYR A 385 6.79 2.07 -6.40
CA TYR A 385 7.13 3.22 -5.58
C TYR A 385 7.81 2.75 -4.28
N THR A 386 8.91 3.38 -3.89
CA THR A 386 9.70 2.96 -2.72
C THR A 386 8.93 3.07 -1.41
N GLU A 387 7.99 3.99 -1.34
CA GLU A 387 7.18 4.39 -0.20
C GLU A 387 5.80 3.70 -0.16
N HIS A 388 5.44 2.94 -1.20
CA HIS A 388 4.17 2.22 -1.29
C HIS A 388 4.40 0.73 -1.57
N ALA A 389 3.59 -0.14 -0.96
CA ALA A 389 3.71 -1.59 -1.14
C ALA A 389 3.17 -2.06 -2.50
N LEU A 390 2.19 -1.35 -3.04
CA LEU A 390 1.52 -1.66 -4.29
C LEU A 390 1.78 -0.56 -5.32
N GLY A 391 2.04 -0.96 -6.56
CA GLY A 391 2.07 -0.04 -7.70
C GLY A 391 0.67 0.47 -8.06
N PHE A 392 0.62 1.63 -8.69
CA PHE A 392 -0.61 2.27 -9.16
C PHE A 392 -0.36 3.08 -10.44
N PHE A 393 -1.44 3.36 -11.19
CA PHE A 393 -1.40 4.33 -12.29
C PHE A 393 -1.51 5.74 -11.69
N LYS A 394 -0.46 6.54 -11.81
CA LYS A 394 -0.48 7.92 -11.29
C LYS A 394 -1.27 8.83 -12.25
N PRO A 395 -2.33 9.52 -11.79
CA PRO A 395 -3.04 10.52 -12.60
C PRO A 395 -2.11 11.65 -13.06
N ARG A 396 -2.40 12.24 -14.22
CA ARG A 396 -1.64 13.35 -14.78
C ARG A 396 -2.56 14.51 -15.15
N LEU A 397 -2.05 15.72 -14.92
CA LEU A 397 -2.58 16.94 -15.54
C LEU A 397 -1.67 17.30 -16.72
N LEU A 398 -2.21 17.27 -17.93
CA LEU A 398 -1.42 17.52 -19.13
C LEU A 398 -1.12 19.02 -19.28
N SER A 399 0.05 19.35 -19.84
CA SER A 399 0.40 20.75 -20.19
C SER A 399 -0.63 21.41 -21.11
N SER A 400 -1.29 20.63 -21.98
CA SER A 400 -2.29 21.14 -22.94
C SER A 400 -3.57 21.67 -22.28
N TYR A 401 -3.87 21.27 -21.04
CA TYR A 401 -5.06 21.73 -20.32
C TYR A 401 -4.95 23.21 -19.97
N LYS A 402 -6.04 23.96 -20.15
CA LYS A 402 -6.16 25.39 -19.84
C LYS A 402 -6.82 25.63 -18.49
N GLN A 403 -7.62 24.67 -18.03
CA GLN A 403 -8.32 24.68 -16.74
C GLN A 403 -8.39 23.24 -16.21
N ILE A 404 -8.62 23.07 -14.90
CA ILE A 404 -8.71 21.74 -14.27
C ILE A 404 -9.82 20.90 -14.92
N ALA A 405 -10.95 21.54 -15.27
CA ALA A 405 -12.10 20.89 -15.90
C ALA A 405 -11.81 20.25 -17.27
N ASP A 406 -10.68 20.58 -17.92
CA ASP A 406 -10.25 19.92 -19.16
C ASP A 406 -9.73 18.50 -18.90
N SER A 407 -9.33 18.18 -17.67
CA SER A 407 -9.00 16.82 -17.27
C SER A 407 -10.26 15.97 -17.23
N PRO A 408 -10.28 14.74 -17.77
CA PRO A 408 -11.43 13.84 -17.67
C PRO A 408 -11.47 13.05 -16.36
N ILE A 409 -10.44 13.17 -15.50
CA ILE A 409 -10.31 12.35 -14.28
C ILE A 409 -10.18 13.18 -13.00
N VAL A 410 -9.75 14.44 -13.09
CA VAL A 410 -9.47 15.29 -11.90
C VAL A 410 -10.67 16.17 -11.54
N ASN A 411 -11.06 16.21 -10.27
CA ASN A 411 -12.20 16.99 -9.74
C ASN A 411 -13.52 16.70 -10.49
N HIS A 412 -13.82 15.41 -10.69
CA HIS A 412 -15.04 14.95 -11.38
C HIS A 412 -16.02 14.27 -10.45
N GLY A 413 -15.78 14.27 -9.14
CA GLY A 413 -16.68 13.66 -8.18
C GLY A 413 -18.08 14.29 -8.21
N PRO A 414 -19.10 13.56 -7.72
CA PRO A 414 -20.47 14.04 -7.75
C PRO A 414 -20.65 15.24 -6.80
N TYR A 415 -21.60 16.13 -7.09
CA TYR A 415 -21.89 17.28 -6.23
C TYR A 415 -22.54 16.87 -4.90
N PHE A 416 -22.37 17.70 -3.87
CA PHE A 416 -22.99 17.50 -2.56
C PHE A 416 -24.52 17.44 -2.65
N GLY A 417 -25.12 16.39 -2.08
CA GLY A 417 -26.58 16.18 -2.10
C GLY A 417 -27.12 15.50 -3.37
N SER A 418 -26.25 15.05 -4.29
CA SER A 418 -26.66 14.17 -5.38
C SER A 418 -27.12 12.79 -4.86
N GLU A 419 -27.97 12.09 -5.62
CA GLU A 419 -28.38 10.69 -5.34
C GLU A 419 -27.29 9.66 -5.72
N MET A 420 -26.16 10.14 -6.27
CA MET A 420 -25.06 9.29 -6.72
C MET A 420 -24.21 8.81 -5.55
N MET A 421 -23.50 7.70 -5.78
CA MET A 421 -22.49 7.22 -4.83
C MET A 421 -21.37 8.24 -4.70
N SER A 422 -21.10 8.68 -3.46
CA SER A 422 -19.97 9.56 -3.18
C SER A 422 -18.64 8.85 -3.46
N CYS A 423 -17.68 9.56 -4.02
CA CYS A 423 -16.30 9.08 -4.11
C CYS A 423 -15.52 9.31 -2.80
N VAL A 424 -16.08 10.08 -1.86
CA VAL A 424 -15.51 10.29 -0.51
C VAL A 424 -16.01 9.18 0.41
N GLU A 425 -15.22 8.12 0.52
CA GLU A 425 -15.53 7.00 1.41
C GLU A 425 -14.62 6.99 2.65
N SER A 426 -15.14 7.48 3.77
CA SER A 426 -14.55 7.31 5.11
C SER A 426 -13.08 7.78 5.27
N GLN A 427 -12.51 7.59 6.45
CA GLN A 427 -11.11 7.95 6.79
C GLN A 427 -10.06 7.07 6.09
N LEU A 428 -10.47 6.19 5.18
CA LEU A 428 -9.58 5.20 4.55
C LEU A 428 -8.78 5.81 3.40
N GLY A 429 -9.34 6.69 2.58
CA GLY A 429 -8.61 7.32 1.46
C GLY A 429 -8.43 6.44 0.22
N ASP A 430 -7.66 6.93 -0.75
CA ASP A 430 -7.34 6.30 -2.04
C ASP A 430 -6.53 4.99 -1.90
N GLN A 431 -6.12 4.38 -3.02
CA GLN A 431 -5.34 3.14 -2.99
C GLN A 431 -4.05 3.23 -2.15
N ARG A 432 -3.45 4.43 -2.06
CA ARG A 432 -2.22 4.70 -1.30
C ARG A 432 -2.50 5.03 0.16
N GLY A 433 -3.78 5.08 0.54
CA GLY A 433 -4.25 5.53 1.85
C GLY A 433 -4.24 7.05 2.02
N ARG A 434 -4.14 7.83 0.94
CA ARG A 434 -4.28 9.29 1.03
C ARG A 434 -5.75 9.66 1.12
N ILE A 435 -6.11 10.45 2.12
CA ILE A 435 -7.50 10.88 2.34
C ILE A 435 -7.97 11.70 1.13
N ARG A 436 -9.15 11.39 0.63
CA ARG A 436 -9.81 12.16 -0.44
C ARG A 436 -10.41 13.46 0.11
N PRO A 437 -10.55 14.52 -0.72
CA PRO A 437 -11.18 15.76 -0.30
C PRO A 437 -12.54 15.55 0.35
N THR A 438 -12.87 16.32 1.37
CA THR A 438 -14.18 16.23 2.04
C THR A 438 -15.32 16.75 1.16
N GLU A 439 -15.01 17.66 0.24
CA GLU A 439 -15.94 18.16 -0.77
C GLU A 439 -16.00 17.14 -1.93
N PRO A 440 -17.15 16.44 -2.13
CA PRO A 440 -17.21 15.35 -3.09
C PRO A 440 -16.95 15.79 -4.53
N SER A 441 -17.26 17.03 -4.90
CA SER A 441 -17.00 17.56 -6.24
C SER A 441 -15.51 17.72 -6.57
N LEU A 442 -14.64 17.77 -5.55
CA LEU A 442 -13.19 17.90 -5.72
C LEU A 442 -12.47 16.57 -5.85
N CYS A 443 -13.17 15.46 -5.76
CA CYS A 443 -12.53 14.16 -5.75
C CYS A 443 -12.39 13.58 -7.17
N ASP A 444 -11.34 12.78 -7.35
CA ASP A 444 -10.94 12.26 -8.66
C ASP A 444 -11.59 10.93 -8.99
N ARG A 445 -11.82 10.68 -10.28
CA ARG A 445 -12.23 9.36 -10.78
C ARG A 445 -11.08 8.37 -10.70
N GLY A 446 -11.39 7.13 -10.37
CA GLY A 446 -10.43 6.03 -10.32
C GLY A 446 -9.80 5.82 -8.94
N SER A 447 -8.77 5.00 -8.88
CA SER A 447 -8.18 4.48 -7.64
C SER A 447 -7.28 5.46 -6.87
N ILE A 448 -6.83 6.52 -7.53
CA ILE A 448 -5.85 7.46 -6.99
C ILE A 448 -6.44 8.86 -7.00
N GLU A 449 -6.27 9.55 -5.89
CA GLU A 449 -6.56 10.99 -5.78
C GLU A 449 -5.27 11.76 -6.08
N LEU A 450 -5.29 12.66 -7.06
CA LEU A 450 -4.14 13.48 -7.41
C LEU A 450 -3.78 14.42 -6.25
N ALA A 451 -2.59 14.24 -5.70
CA ALA A 451 -2.17 15.02 -4.56
C ALA A 451 -1.35 16.24 -4.96
N PHE A 452 -1.57 17.33 -4.25
CA PHE A 452 -0.82 18.56 -4.35
C PHE A 452 -0.37 19.01 -2.96
N ASN A 453 0.88 19.48 -2.84
CA ASN A 453 1.41 20.04 -1.61
C ASN A 453 2.50 21.07 -1.97
N THR A 454 2.40 22.26 -1.39
CA THR A 454 3.40 23.32 -1.58
C THR A 454 4.14 23.67 -0.28
N THR A 455 3.80 23.02 0.84
CA THR A 455 4.29 23.33 2.18
C THR A 455 5.24 22.27 2.74
N ASP A 456 5.06 21.00 2.39
CA ASP A 456 5.94 19.91 2.84
C ASP A 456 7.13 19.71 1.89
N VAL A 457 7.99 20.72 1.84
CA VAL A 457 9.24 20.74 1.07
C VAL A 457 10.44 20.52 2.00
N ASN A 458 11.36 19.66 1.60
CA ASN A 458 12.59 19.34 2.33
C ASN A 458 13.80 20.08 1.74
N LEU A 459 14.81 20.32 2.58
CA LEU A 459 16.13 20.79 2.13
C LEU A 459 16.77 19.72 1.24
N ILE A 460 17.12 20.11 0.02
CA ILE A 460 17.97 19.30 -0.86
C ILE A 460 19.38 19.87 -0.91
N GLY A 461 20.36 19.06 -1.27
CA GLY A 461 21.75 19.51 -1.27
C GLY A 461 22.73 18.44 -1.66
N ALA A 462 23.98 18.86 -1.82
CA ALA A 462 25.11 17.96 -2.03
C ALA A 462 26.39 18.55 -1.45
N ASP A 463 27.24 17.67 -0.93
CA ASP A 463 28.60 17.98 -0.51
C ASP A 463 29.55 17.60 -1.65
N ILE A 464 30.32 18.56 -2.15
CA ILE A 464 31.21 18.41 -3.30
C ILE A 464 32.63 18.88 -2.98
N PHE A 465 33.61 18.30 -3.68
CA PHE A 465 34.97 18.82 -3.65
C PHE A 465 35.18 19.92 -4.71
N TYR A 466 36.32 20.61 -4.66
CA TYR A 466 36.75 21.55 -5.70
C TYR A 466 36.71 20.90 -7.09
N GLY A 467 36.13 21.63 -8.05
CA GLY A 467 35.85 21.14 -9.40
C GLY A 467 34.68 20.14 -9.52
N GLY A 468 34.04 19.75 -8.41
CA GLY A 468 32.88 18.86 -8.41
C GLY A 468 31.60 19.54 -8.93
N ILE A 469 30.72 18.76 -9.53
CA ILE A 469 29.37 19.17 -9.95
C ILE A 469 28.37 18.49 -9.00
N ALA A 470 27.46 19.28 -8.43
CA ALA A 470 26.40 18.76 -7.59
C ALA A 470 25.21 18.32 -8.44
N LYS A 471 24.68 17.13 -8.14
CA LYS A 471 23.47 16.57 -8.75
C LYS A 471 22.45 16.28 -7.66
N MET A 472 21.21 16.74 -7.86
CA MET A 472 20.09 16.57 -6.93
C MET A 472 18.83 16.19 -7.70
N GLN A 473 17.80 15.71 -7.02
CA GLN A 473 16.53 15.30 -7.62
C GLN A 473 15.36 16.00 -6.93
N LEU A 474 14.40 16.53 -7.71
CA LEU A 474 13.21 17.18 -7.17
C LEU A 474 11.99 16.28 -7.00
N THR A 475 12.01 15.03 -7.50
CA THR A 475 10.81 14.15 -7.58
C THR A 475 10.04 14.08 -6.27
N ASP A 476 10.75 13.96 -5.15
CA ASP A 476 10.14 13.80 -3.83
C ASP A 476 9.47 15.09 -3.32
N GLN A 477 9.80 16.23 -3.94
CA GLN A 477 9.28 17.57 -3.62
C GLN A 477 8.05 17.94 -4.47
N LEU A 478 7.83 17.25 -5.60
CA LEU A 478 6.75 17.60 -6.54
C LEU A 478 5.42 16.89 -6.25
N VAL A 479 5.43 15.94 -5.29
CA VAL A 479 4.30 15.06 -4.99
C VAL A 479 3.84 14.33 -6.27
N ASP A 480 2.60 14.52 -6.73
CA ASP A 480 2.13 13.89 -7.96
C ASP A 480 2.35 14.78 -9.20
N GLY A 481 2.69 16.06 -9.00
CA GLY A 481 2.85 17.05 -10.06
C GLY A 481 4.07 16.80 -10.95
N GLU A 482 3.97 17.27 -12.19
CA GLU A 482 5.05 17.23 -13.18
C GLU A 482 5.54 18.65 -13.44
N LEU A 483 6.83 18.84 -13.75
CA LEU A 483 7.33 20.17 -14.09
C LEU A 483 6.65 20.68 -15.36
N VAL A 484 6.13 21.91 -15.31
CA VAL A 484 5.57 22.57 -16.49
C VAL A 484 6.65 22.74 -17.56
N ASP A 485 6.32 22.49 -18.83
CA ASP A 485 7.30 22.66 -19.89
C ASP A 485 7.69 24.13 -20.11
N ALA A 486 8.91 24.35 -20.63
CA ALA A 486 9.46 25.69 -20.82
C ALA A 486 8.61 26.58 -21.77
N LYS A 487 7.91 25.99 -22.74
CA LYS A 487 7.07 26.74 -23.68
C LYS A 487 5.82 27.25 -22.98
N GLN A 488 5.23 26.44 -22.11
CA GLN A 488 4.09 26.80 -21.30
C GLN A 488 4.44 27.86 -20.25
N CYS A 489 5.66 27.86 -19.71
CA CYS A 489 6.10 28.95 -18.83
C CYS A 489 6.04 30.32 -19.48
N LYS A 490 6.40 30.41 -20.77
CA LYS A 490 6.24 31.66 -21.53
C LYS A 490 4.77 32.06 -21.69
N ALA A 491 3.87 31.09 -21.86
CA ALA A 491 2.44 31.36 -21.93
C ALA A 491 1.85 31.83 -20.58
N LEU A 492 2.37 31.30 -19.46
CA LEU A 492 1.90 31.64 -18.11
C LEU A 492 2.45 32.99 -17.61
N PHE A 493 3.73 33.27 -17.85
CA PHE A 493 4.44 34.40 -17.23
C PHE A 493 5.02 35.42 -18.21
N GLY A 494 4.87 35.20 -19.52
CA GLY A 494 5.52 36.01 -20.55
C GLY A 494 7.02 35.72 -20.64
N ASP A 495 7.79 36.69 -21.11
CA ASP A 495 9.25 36.57 -21.19
C ASP A 495 9.89 36.55 -19.79
N ARG A 496 10.98 35.79 -19.65
CA ARG A 496 11.68 35.67 -18.37
C ARG A 496 12.31 37.03 -18.01
N PRO A 497 12.18 37.52 -16.76
CA PRO A 497 12.66 38.86 -16.39
C PRO A 497 14.15 39.12 -16.60
N ASP A 498 14.98 38.08 -16.64
CA ASP A 498 16.42 38.15 -16.85
C ASP A 498 16.85 37.95 -18.32
N GLY A 499 15.88 37.89 -19.25
CA GLY A 499 16.12 37.76 -20.69
C GLY A 499 16.55 36.38 -21.17
N GLN A 500 16.67 35.39 -20.28
CA GLN A 500 17.02 34.01 -20.66
C GLN A 500 15.78 33.18 -21.04
N ALA A 501 16.00 32.02 -21.66
CA ALA A 501 14.93 31.07 -21.94
C ALA A 501 14.38 30.44 -20.63
N TRP A 502 13.08 30.19 -20.59
CA TRP A 502 12.49 29.39 -19.51
C TRP A 502 13.08 27.98 -19.49
N GLN A 503 13.30 27.44 -18.28
CA GLN A 503 13.61 26.04 -18.05
C GLN A 503 12.36 25.30 -17.57
N PRO A 504 12.33 23.96 -17.59
CA PRO A 504 11.24 23.18 -17.00
C PRO A 504 10.89 23.64 -15.58
N GLY A 505 9.61 23.58 -15.26
CA GLY A 505 9.06 24.06 -14.00
C GLY A 505 9.03 25.58 -13.87
N CYS A 506 9.24 26.33 -14.95
CA CYS A 506 9.35 27.79 -14.90
C CYS A 506 10.39 28.23 -13.87
N MET A 507 11.52 27.50 -13.84
CA MET A 507 12.47 27.55 -12.74
C MET A 507 12.99 28.97 -12.52
N ARG A 508 12.97 29.40 -11.26
CA ARG A 508 13.63 30.63 -10.78
C ARG A 508 14.51 30.32 -9.58
N ILE A 509 15.61 31.05 -9.46
CA ILE A 509 16.48 31.00 -8.28
C ILE A 509 16.20 32.22 -7.43
N GLU A 510 15.89 32.01 -6.16
CA GLU A 510 15.83 33.06 -5.14
C GLU A 510 17.04 32.90 -4.22
N GLN A 511 17.92 33.89 -4.23
CA GLN A 511 19.06 33.94 -3.32
C GLN A 511 18.59 34.52 -1.98
N ASN A 512 18.94 33.86 -0.87
CA ASN A 512 18.50 34.30 0.46
C ASN A 512 19.34 35.49 0.95
N LEU A 513 20.65 35.30 1.12
CA LEU A 513 21.52 36.24 1.86
C LEU A 513 22.87 36.51 1.17
N THR A 514 23.28 35.72 0.18
CA THR A 514 24.60 35.83 -0.46
C THR A 514 24.48 35.80 -1.99
N PRO A 515 25.46 36.37 -2.73
CA PRO A 515 25.55 36.16 -4.17
C PRO A 515 25.70 34.68 -4.51
N SER A 516 25.11 34.26 -5.63
CA SER A 516 25.23 32.88 -6.14
C SER A 516 26.69 32.49 -6.34
N LYS A 517 27.09 31.33 -5.83
CA LYS A 517 28.45 30.78 -5.99
C LYS A 517 28.54 29.76 -7.13
N GLY A 518 27.50 29.67 -7.95
CA GLY A 518 27.40 28.76 -9.09
C GLY A 518 26.21 29.05 -9.98
N THR A 519 25.96 28.11 -10.90
CA THR A 519 24.83 28.13 -11.84
C THR A 519 24.03 26.84 -11.73
N THR A 520 22.70 26.94 -11.87
CA THR A 520 21.76 25.82 -11.69
C THR A 520 20.96 25.59 -12.96
N THR A 521 20.83 24.33 -13.36
CA THR A 521 19.95 23.89 -14.46
C THR A 521 19.06 22.74 -14.01
N ILE A 522 17.92 22.57 -14.68
CA ILE A 522 16.95 21.52 -14.37
C ILE A 522 16.47 20.79 -15.62
N SER A 523 16.36 19.46 -15.55
CA SER A 523 15.74 18.63 -16.59
C SER A 523 14.21 18.53 -16.43
N PRO A 524 13.46 18.12 -17.47
CA PRO A 524 12.02 17.84 -17.34
C PRO A 524 11.68 16.81 -16.26
N GLU A 525 12.59 15.85 -16.02
CA GLU A 525 12.46 14.84 -14.97
C GLU A 525 12.76 15.38 -13.56
N GLY A 526 13.23 16.62 -13.44
CA GLY A 526 13.61 17.24 -12.17
C GLY A 526 15.01 16.87 -11.66
N GLU A 527 15.91 16.41 -12.53
CA GLU A 527 17.34 16.33 -12.21
C GLU A 527 17.90 17.75 -12.20
N VAL A 528 18.44 18.17 -11.07
CA VAL A 528 19.04 19.49 -10.88
C VAL A 528 20.55 19.35 -10.91
N THR A 529 21.19 20.11 -11.79
CA THR A 529 22.65 20.20 -11.89
C THR A 529 23.11 21.57 -11.43
N TYR A 530 23.98 21.61 -10.42
CA TYR A 530 24.63 22.81 -9.94
C TYR A 530 26.13 22.79 -10.26
N THR A 531 26.59 23.80 -10.98
CA THR A 531 27.98 23.99 -11.40
C THR A 531 28.60 25.18 -10.64
N PRO A 532 29.56 24.94 -9.73
CA PRO A 532 30.25 26.00 -9.01
C PRO A 532 31.00 27.00 -9.93
N ASN A 533 30.96 28.28 -9.58
CA ASN A 533 31.76 29.34 -10.22
C ASN A 533 33.15 29.41 -9.56
N GLY A 534 33.98 28.42 -9.86
CA GLY A 534 35.31 28.28 -9.27
C GLY A 534 35.33 27.46 -7.98
N ASN A 535 36.45 27.58 -7.24
CA ASN A 535 36.68 26.84 -6.01
C ASN A 535 36.48 27.76 -4.81
N TRP A 536 35.36 27.61 -4.12
CA TRP A 536 35.05 28.31 -2.88
C TRP A 536 34.91 27.32 -1.74
N HIS A 537 35.12 27.79 -0.50
CA HIS A 537 34.93 26.98 0.70
C HIS A 537 33.70 27.46 1.48
N GLY A 538 32.89 26.53 1.97
CA GLY A 538 31.70 26.82 2.79
C GLY A 538 30.42 26.28 2.17
N SER A 539 29.30 27.00 2.33
CA SER A 539 28.00 26.68 1.72
C SER A 539 27.52 27.74 0.72
N ASP A 540 26.72 27.32 -0.26
CA ASP A 540 25.80 28.17 -1.03
C ASP A 540 24.37 27.77 -0.69
N ASP A 541 23.56 28.73 -0.23
CA ASP A 541 22.22 28.53 0.32
C ASP A 541 21.22 29.38 -0.46
N PHE A 542 20.36 28.73 -1.24
CA PHE A 542 19.38 29.40 -2.11
C PHE A 542 18.08 28.60 -2.18
N LYS A 543 17.06 29.13 -2.86
CA LYS A 543 15.82 28.41 -3.15
C LYS A 543 15.64 28.23 -4.65
N ILE A 544 15.14 27.05 -5.01
CA ILE A 544 14.62 26.76 -6.35
C ILE A 544 13.10 26.94 -6.29
N LEU A 545 12.57 27.83 -7.13
CA LEU A 545 11.14 28.03 -7.29
C LEU A 545 10.70 27.33 -8.58
N VAL A 546 9.74 26.42 -8.48
CA VAL A 546 9.18 25.69 -9.63
C VAL A 546 7.66 25.66 -9.61
N VAL A 547 7.06 25.61 -10.80
CA VAL A 547 5.63 25.43 -11.06
C VAL A 547 5.42 24.05 -11.64
N THR A 548 4.43 23.33 -11.14
CA THR A 548 4.05 22.01 -11.63
C THR A 548 2.70 22.05 -12.35
N THR A 549 2.37 20.96 -13.03
CA THR A 549 1.07 20.75 -13.65
C THR A 549 -0.08 20.79 -12.64
N THR A 550 0.19 20.54 -11.35
CA THR A 550 -0.78 20.66 -10.25
C THR A 550 -0.83 22.07 -9.67
N THR A 551 0.31 22.75 -9.48
CA THR A 551 0.32 24.09 -8.85
C THR A 551 -0.06 25.23 -9.79
N ARG A 552 0.03 25.03 -11.12
CA ARG A 552 -0.35 26.06 -12.10
C ARG A 552 -1.84 26.44 -12.09
N PHE A 553 -2.68 25.59 -11.50
CA PHE A 553 -4.12 25.83 -11.35
C PHE A 553 -4.50 26.22 -9.92
N ASN A 554 -3.52 26.54 -9.07
CA ASN A 554 -3.79 26.97 -7.71
C ASN A 554 -4.44 28.36 -7.71
N ASP A 555 -5.56 28.51 -7.00
CA ASP A 555 -6.26 29.78 -6.81
C ASP A 555 -5.49 30.78 -5.95
N SER A 556 -4.39 30.36 -5.29
CA SER A 556 -3.50 31.26 -4.57
C SER A 556 -2.68 32.13 -5.53
N ASN A 557 -2.40 33.39 -5.13
CA ASN A 557 -1.60 34.34 -5.91
C ASN A 557 -0.15 33.88 -6.22
N ASN A 558 0.28 32.71 -5.73
CA ASN A 558 1.63 32.18 -5.93
C ASN A 558 1.62 30.69 -6.35
N PRO A 559 1.87 30.36 -7.63
CA PRO A 559 1.87 28.99 -8.12
C PRO A 559 3.20 28.23 -7.88
N TYR A 560 4.18 28.85 -7.22
CA TYR A 560 5.52 28.27 -7.07
C TYR A 560 5.64 27.41 -5.81
N ILE A 561 6.22 26.22 -5.96
CA ILE A 561 6.82 25.41 -4.90
C ILE A 561 8.21 26.00 -4.62
N GLN A 562 8.51 26.31 -3.35
CA GLN A 562 9.80 26.87 -2.94
C GLN A 562 10.67 25.80 -2.28
N ILE A 563 11.70 25.33 -2.95
CA ILE A 563 12.53 24.22 -2.49
C ILE A 563 13.86 24.79 -1.96
N PRO A 564 14.16 24.67 -0.66
CA PRO A 564 15.44 25.12 -0.12
C PRO A 564 16.58 24.21 -0.58
N VAL A 565 17.71 24.81 -0.95
CA VAL A 565 18.92 24.14 -1.45
C VAL A 565 20.15 24.56 -0.65
N ARG A 566 20.99 23.59 -0.29
CA ARG A 566 22.32 23.82 0.30
C ARG A 566 23.38 23.01 -0.44
N ILE A 567 24.36 23.69 -1.04
CA ILE A 567 25.56 23.05 -1.60
C ILE A 567 26.74 23.36 -0.70
N VAL A 568 27.48 22.34 -0.27
CA VAL A 568 28.73 22.54 0.48
C VAL A 568 29.90 22.19 -0.42
N GLN A 569 30.86 23.11 -0.55
CA GLN A 569 32.09 22.87 -1.29
C GLN A 569 33.30 22.91 -0.36
N SER A 570 34.16 21.89 -0.49
CA SER A 570 35.39 21.76 0.29
C SER A 570 36.60 21.45 -0.58
N PRO A 571 37.82 21.81 -0.16
CA PRO A 571 39.04 21.33 -0.80
C PRO A 571 39.09 19.79 -0.75
N PRO A 572 39.73 19.13 -1.73
CA PRO A 572 39.94 17.68 -1.67
C PRO A 572 40.64 17.30 -0.37
N ASN A 573 40.23 16.21 0.26
CA ASN A 573 40.93 15.66 1.42
C ASN A 573 42.28 15.09 0.97
N ASP A 574 43.32 15.92 0.96
CA ASP A 574 44.70 15.57 0.67
C ASP A 574 45.50 15.30 1.95
N PHE A 575 44.82 14.99 3.05
CA PHE A 575 45.44 14.41 4.24
C PHE A 575 46.13 13.10 3.86
N GLN A 576 47.37 13.20 3.40
CA GLN A 576 48.29 12.09 3.54
C GLN A 576 48.33 11.81 5.03
N ASN A 577 47.95 10.59 5.39
CA ASN A 577 48.38 10.00 6.64
C ASN A 577 49.92 10.01 6.59
N LYS A 578 50.53 11.14 6.95
CA LYS A 578 51.90 11.15 7.42
C LYS A 578 51.82 10.26 8.63
N LYS A 579 52.25 9.01 8.46
CA LYS A 579 52.90 8.27 9.53
C LYS A 579 54.06 9.14 9.99
N THR A 580 53.78 10.11 10.86
CA THR A 580 54.78 10.68 11.74
C THR A 580 55.16 9.56 12.70
N GLY A 581 56.04 8.68 12.23
CA GLY A 581 56.99 8.03 13.11
C GLY A 581 57.79 9.16 13.77
N GLY A 582 57.48 9.42 15.03
CA GLY A 582 58.02 10.56 15.75
C GLY A 582 57.39 10.67 17.13
N SER A 583 57.79 9.76 18.00
CA SER A 583 57.81 9.87 19.47
C SER A 583 57.53 11.29 20.00
N LEU A 584 56.29 11.58 20.42
CA LEU A 584 55.96 12.73 21.30
C LEU A 584 54.55 12.64 21.95
N GLY A 585 53.71 11.66 21.59
CA GLY A 585 52.38 11.46 22.19
C GLY A 585 52.33 10.60 23.47
N VAL A 586 53.37 9.83 23.77
CA VAL A 586 53.40 8.98 24.99
C VAL A 586 53.79 9.79 26.24
N TRP A 587 54.64 10.82 26.10
CA TRP A 587 55.08 11.65 27.21
C TRP A 587 54.00 12.64 27.69
N THR A 588 53.15 13.13 26.79
CA THR A 588 52.00 13.98 27.14
C THR A 588 50.91 13.18 27.86
N PHE A 589 50.74 11.89 27.53
CA PHE A 589 49.78 11.02 28.22
C PHE A 589 50.28 10.58 29.61
N MET A 590 51.58 10.32 29.78
CA MET A 590 52.16 10.05 31.12
C MET A 590 52.21 11.30 32.02
N GLY A 591 52.39 12.50 31.46
CA GLY A 591 52.30 13.76 32.21
C GLY A 591 50.90 14.06 32.74
N LEU A 592 49.84 13.70 32.00
CA LEU A 592 48.45 13.89 32.45
C LEU A 592 48.04 12.89 33.54
N VAL A 593 48.51 11.65 33.46
CA VAL A 593 48.27 10.62 34.50
C VAL A 593 49.05 10.93 35.78
N GLY A 594 50.26 11.50 35.68
CA GLY A 594 51.04 11.97 36.83
C GLY A 594 50.37 13.13 37.60
N LEU A 595 49.69 14.05 36.90
CA LEU A 595 48.97 15.17 37.52
C LEU A 595 47.63 14.78 38.14
N ILE A 596 46.99 13.71 37.67
CA ILE A 596 45.80 13.11 38.32
C ILE A 596 46.20 12.33 39.58
N GLY A 597 47.34 11.62 39.56
CA GLY A 597 47.90 10.94 40.74
C GLY A 597 48.32 11.89 41.88
N LEU A 598 48.79 13.10 41.57
CA LEU A 598 49.16 14.11 42.56
C LEU A 598 47.96 14.88 43.16
N ARG A 599 46.81 14.90 42.49
CA ARG A 599 45.55 15.45 43.05
C ARG A 599 44.85 14.48 44.01
N LEU A 600 45.04 13.17 43.84
CA LEU A 600 44.45 12.13 44.71
C LEU A 600 45.30 11.79 45.95
N ARG A 601 46.61 12.09 45.98
CA ARG A 601 47.42 12.00 47.21
C ARG A 601 47.25 13.19 48.17
N LYS A 602 46.83 14.36 47.68
CA LYS A 602 46.60 15.54 48.53
C LYS A 602 45.26 15.47 49.28
N SER A 603 44.25 14.82 48.69
CA SER A 603 42.92 14.64 49.29
C SER A 603 42.84 13.51 50.33
N VAL A 604 43.78 12.57 50.36
CA VAL A 604 43.87 11.53 51.42
C VAL A 604 44.77 11.97 52.59
N LEU A 605 45.73 12.89 52.39
CA LEU A 605 46.52 13.46 53.50
C LEU A 605 45.80 14.57 54.29
N ASP A 606 44.84 15.28 53.69
CA ASP A 606 44.08 16.33 54.38
C ASP A 606 42.89 15.76 55.22
N ALA A 607 42.48 14.50 54.99
CA ALA A 607 41.49 13.81 55.81
C ALA A 607 42.07 13.12 57.07
N ALA A 608 43.41 13.07 57.22
CA ALA A 608 44.09 12.50 58.39
C ALA A 608 44.61 13.56 59.38
N LYS A 609 44.31 14.85 59.16
CA LYS A 609 44.73 15.99 60.03
C LYS A 609 43.59 16.73 60.75
N LEU A 610 42.36 16.19 60.73
CA LEU A 610 41.21 16.74 61.46
C LEU A 610 40.76 15.89 62.67
N GLY A 611 41.59 14.93 63.10
CA GLY A 611 41.48 14.28 64.41
C GLY A 611 42.72 14.58 65.25
N ASN A 612 42.52 15.13 66.46
CA ASN A 612 43.49 15.44 67.52
C ASN A 612 44.34 16.72 67.41
N THR A 613 43.86 17.79 68.06
CA THR A 613 44.41 18.40 69.30
C THR A 613 43.55 19.62 69.65
N HIS A 614 42.61 19.55 70.61
CA HIS A 614 42.71 19.59 72.10
C HIS A 614 42.78 20.99 72.73
N GLU A 615 41.85 21.22 73.65
CA GLU A 615 41.98 21.90 74.95
C GLU A 615 43.07 22.98 75.09
N LYS A 616 42.60 24.21 75.28
CA LYS A 616 42.82 24.96 76.52
C LYS A 616 41.53 25.68 76.92
#